data_AF-A0A945YZB1-F1
#
_entry.id   AF-A0A945YZB1-F1
#
_cell.length_a   1.000
_cell.length_b   1.000
_cell.length_c   1.000
_cell.angle_alpha   90.00
_cell.angle_beta   90.00
_cell.angle_gamma   90.00
#
_symmetry.space_group_name_H-M   'P 1'
#
loop_
_entity.id
_entity.type
_entity.pdbx_description
1 polymer ?
#
loop_
_entity_poly.entity_id
_entity_poly.type
_entity_poly.pdbx_seq_one_letter_code
_entity_poly.pdbx_strand_id
1 'polypeptide(L)' 'MPYSLHQNVPNPFNPSTMIKYDLNKPSPVKLTVYDIAGRVVNTLINGEHQSAGRHQIQWRGLDAKGRQVTSGAYFYV' A
#
# COMPACT_ATOMS: atom_id res chain seq x y z
N MET A 1 18.71 3.76 -5.17
CA MET A 1 17.79 2.94 -4.35
C MET A 1 17.18 1.88 -5.24
N PRO A 2 17.00 0.62 -4.80
CA PRO A 2 16.45 -0.47 -5.64
C PRO A 2 14.97 -0.24 -6.03
N TYR A 3 14.25 0.55 -5.23
CA TYR A 3 12.88 0.97 -5.45
C TYR A 3 12.65 2.35 -4.83
N SER A 4 11.52 2.98 -5.17
CA SER A 4 11.03 4.20 -4.54
C SER A 4 9.56 4.02 -4.17
N LEU A 5 9.20 4.27 -2.91
CA LEU A 5 7.82 4.29 -2.44
C LEU A 5 7.36 5.74 -2.33
N HIS A 6 6.28 6.10 -3.00
CA HIS A 6 5.78 7.47 -3.06
C HIS A 6 4.69 7.72 -2.01
N GLN A 7 4.49 8.99 -1.69
CA GLN A 7 3.37 9.40 -0.84
C GLN A 7 2.03 9.07 -1.50
N ASN A 8 1.09 8.57 -0.71
CA ASN A 8 -0.23 8.22 -1.18
C ASN A 8 -1.01 9.49 -1.58
N VAL A 9 -1.83 9.41 -2.63
CA VAL A 9 -2.64 10.54 -3.10
C VAL A 9 -4.09 10.10 -3.33
N PRO A 10 -5.07 10.78 -2.71
CA PRO A 10 -4.93 11.90 -1.76
C PRO A 10 -4.45 11.43 -0.36
N ASN A 11 -3.93 12.37 0.45
CA ASN A 11 -3.66 12.19 1.88
C ASN A 11 -3.94 13.53 2.61
N PRO A 12 -4.95 13.65 3.49
CA PRO A 12 -5.93 12.62 3.88
C PRO A 12 -6.80 12.13 2.71
N PHE A 13 -7.46 10.98 2.85
CA PHE A 13 -8.32 10.41 1.80
C PHE A 13 -9.72 10.03 2.30
N ASN A 14 -10.68 9.99 1.37
CA ASN A 14 -12.03 9.48 1.58
C ASN A 14 -12.66 9.09 0.23
N PRO A 15 -13.07 7.83 -0.04
CA PRO A 15 -12.86 6.61 0.74
C PRO A 15 -11.58 5.85 0.35
N SER A 16 -10.83 6.32 -0.66
CA SER A 16 -9.66 5.62 -1.17
C SER A 16 -8.47 6.51 -1.46
N THR A 17 -7.27 5.94 -1.40
CA THR A 17 -6.01 6.56 -1.81
C THR A 17 -5.26 5.68 -2.80
N MET A 18 -4.40 6.28 -3.61
CA MET A 18 -3.49 5.57 -4.50
C MET A 18 -2.09 5.52 -3.89
N ILE A 19 -1.53 4.34 -3.72
CA ILE A 19 -0.13 4.12 -3.33
C ILE A 19 0.65 3.84 -4.60
N LYS A 20 1.73 4.60 -4.83
CA LYS A 20 2.59 4.47 -6.02
C LYS A 20 3.98 4.02 -5.60
N TYR A 21 4.59 3.17 -6.40
CA TYR A 21 5.98 2.76 -6.20
C TYR A 21 6.67 2.50 -7.54
N ASP A 22 7.96 2.75 -7.60
CA ASP A 22 8.80 2.53 -8.78
C ASP A 22 9.80 1.41 -8.48
N LEU A 23 9.94 0.45 -9.41
CA LEU A 23 10.92 -0.64 -9.36
C LEU A 23 11.98 -0.46 -10.44
N ASN A 24 13.26 -0.48 -10.07
CA ASN A 24 14.34 -0.34 -11.04
C ASN A 24 14.64 -1.63 -11.81
N LYS A 25 14.22 -2.78 -11.28
CA LYS A 25 14.35 -4.10 -11.90
C LYS A 25 13.20 -4.99 -11.46
N PRO A 26 12.87 -6.05 -12.22
CA PRO A 26 11.85 -7.01 -11.78
C PRO A 26 12.19 -7.57 -10.41
N SER A 27 11.24 -7.52 -9.47
CA SER A 27 11.45 -7.89 -8.07
C SER A 27 10.14 -8.41 -7.45
N PRO A 28 10.18 -9.28 -6.43
CA PRO A 28 9.02 -9.59 -5.63
C PRO A 28 8.64 -8.37 -4.77
N VAL A 29 7.35 -8.04 -4.70
CA VAL A 29 6.84 -6.90 -3.93
C VAL A 29 5.91 -7.42 -2.84
N LYS A 30 6.06 -6.90 -1.63
CA LYS A 30 5.08 -7.04 -0.57
C LYS A 30 4.72 -5.64 -0.10
N LEU A 31 3.42 -5.32 -0.13
CA LEU A 31 2.91 -4.03 0.31
C LEU A 31 1.85 -4.28 1.39
N THR A 32 2.16 -3.86 2.61
CA THR A 32 1.32 -4.12 3.78
C THR A 32 0.90 -2.81 4.43
N VAL A 33 -0.39 -2.71 4.77
CA VAL A 33 -0.97 -1.60 5.53
C VAL A 33 -1.05 -1.98 7.00
N TYR A 34 -0.62 -1.06 7.85
CA TYR A 34 -0.57 -1.19 9.30
C TYR A 34 -1.34 -0.06 9.97
N ASP A 35 -1.90 -0.35 11.14
CA ASP A 35 -2.40 0.71 12.03
C ASP A 35 -1.26 1.33 12.87
N ILE A 36 -1.59 2.33 13.69
CA ILE A 36 -0.62 3.02 14.55
C ILE A 36 0.05 2.12 15.60
N ALA A 37 -0.53 0.97 15.90
CA ALA A 37 0.04 -0.01 16.83
C ALA A 37 0.93 -1.04 16.10
N GLY A 38 1.14 -0.90 14.78
CA GLY A 38 1.91 -1.83 13.97
C GLY A 38 1.17 -3.13 13.65
N ARG A 39 -0.15 -3.20 13.89
CA ARG A 39 -0.94 -4.38 13.53
C ARG A 39 -1.23 -4.37 12.04
N VAL A 40 -1.10 -5.53 11.40
CA VAL A 40 -1.45 -5.69 9.99
C VAL A 40 -2.95 -5.48 9.81
N VAL A 41 -3.30 -4.50 8.99
CA VAL A 41 -4.68 -4.20 8.59
C VAL A 41 -5.03 -4.93 7.30
N ASN A 42 -4.16 -4.84 6.31
CA ASN A 42 -4.33 -5.49 5.01
C ASN A 42 -2.99 -5.71 4.32
N THR A 43 -2.85 -6.78 3.55
CA THR A 43 -1.71 -7.00 2.65
C THR A 43 -2.23 -6.86 1.21
N LEU A 44 -1.84 -5.78 0.54
CA LEU A 44 -2.36 -5.42 -0.78
C LEU A 44 -1.64 -6.17 -1.91
N ILE A 45 -0.37 -6.51 -1.67
CA ILE A 45 0.50 -7.30 -2.54
C ILE A 45 1.29 -8.23 -1.62
N ASN A 46 1.34 -9.51 -1.90
CA ASN A 46 1.88 -10.55 -1.03
C ASN A 46 3.01 -11.36 -1.68
N GLY A 47 4.04 -10.68 -2.17
CA GLY A 47 5.27 -11.29 -2.66
C GLY A 47 5.25 -11.62 -4.16
N GLU A 48 4.26 -11.17 -4.91
CA GLU A 48 4.19 -11.36 -6.35
C GLU A 48 5.36 -10.63 -7.05
N HIS A 49 5.91 -11.27 -8.09
CA HIS A 49 6.91 -10.63 -8.95
C HIS A 49 6.26 -9.56 -9.83
N GLN A 50 6.80 -8.35 -9.75
CA GLN A 50 6.40 -7.22 -10.58
C GLN A 50 7.53 -6.89 -11.57
N SER A 51 7.18 -6.41 -12.76
CA SER A 51 8.14 -5.91 -13.74
C SER A 51 8.81 -4.62 -13.26
N ALA A 52 9.93 -4.26 -13.88
CA ALA A 52 10.50 -2.92 -13.69
C ALA A 52 9.52 -1.84 -14.19
N GLY A 53 9.57 -0.66 -13.57
CA GLY A 53 8.73 0.47 -13.93
C GLY A 53 7.87 0.98 -12.77
N ARG A 54 6.92 1.85 -13.12
CA ARG A 54 6.00 2.49 -12.18
C ARG A 54 4.75 1.64 -11.98
N HIS A 55 4.40 1.43 -10.74
CA HIS A 55 3.22 0.69 -10.31
C HIS A 55 2.34 1.54 -9.40
N GLN A 56 1.07 1.21 -9.35
CA GLN A 56 0.11 1.86 -8.46
C GLN A 56 -0.94 0.86 -7.99
N ILE A 57 -1.40 1.05 -6.74
CA ILE A 57 -2.44 0.24 -6.14
C ILE A 57 -3.37 1.09 -5.29
N GLN A 58 -4.66 0.85 -5.43
CA GLN A 58 -5.69 1.56 -4.67
C GLN A 58 -5.92 0.85 -3.35
N TRP A 59 -5.88 1.60 -2.25
CA TRP A 59 -6.42 1.14 -0.97
C TRP A 59 -7.71 1.90 -0.67
N ARG A 60 -8.78 1.17 -0.36
CA ARG A 60 -10.14 1.71 -0.11
C ARG A 60 -10.48 1.82 1.38
N GLY A 61 -9.47 1.84 2.25
CA GLY A 61 -9.72 1.80 3.70
C GLY A 61 -10.35 0.49 4.16
N LEU A 62 -10.02 -0.63 3.52
CA LEU A 62 -10.55 -1.95 3.86
C LEU A 62 -9.48 -2.82 4.54
N ASP A 63 -9.89 -3.58 5.56
CA ASP A 63 -9.09 -4.64 6.16
C ASP A 63 -9.01 -5.88 5.24
N ALA A 64 -8.24 -6.90 5.66
CA ALA A 64 -8.10 -8.15 4.92
C ALA A 64 -9.41 -8.95 4.74
N LYS A 65 -10.48 -8.63 5.49
CA LYS A 65 -11.81 -9.23 5.37
C LYS A 65 -12.78 -8.38 4.53
N GLY A 66 -12.28 -7.30 3.90
CA GLY A 66 -13.09 -6.39 3.09
C GLY A 66 -13.97 -5.43 3.91
N ARG A 67 -13.71 -5.29 5.22
CA ARG A 67 -14.48 -4.40 6.10
C ARG A 67 -13.84 -3.03 6.17
N GLN A 68 -14.65 -1.98 6.23
CA GLN A 68 -14.19 -0.61 6.43
C GLN A 68 -13.43 -0.51 7.76
N VAL A 69 -12.22 0.06 7.72
CA VAL A 69 -11.47 0.39 8.93
C VAL A 69 -11.95 1.72 9.50
N THR A 70 -11.70 1.94 10.80
CA THR A 70 -12.03 3.20 11.46
C THR A 70 -11.18 4.35 10.91
N SER A 71 -11.70 5.58 10.94
CA SER A 71 -10.91 6.77 10.66
C SER A 71 -9.69 6.83 11.58
N GLY A 72 -8.52 7.15 11.01
CA GLY A 72 -7.26 7.17 11.76
C GLY A 72 -6.05 7.25 10.83
N ALA A 73 -4.87 7.25 11.42
CA ALA A 73 -3.61 7.16 10.70
C ALA A 73 -3.25 5.69 10.44
N TYR A 74 -2.75 5.43 9.23
CA TYR A 74 -2.29 4.13 8.80
C TYR A 74 -0.96 4.29 8.07
N PHE A 75 -0.13 3.28 8.18
CA PHE A 75 1.18 3.23 7.54
C PHE A 75 1.17 2.16 6.46
N TYR A 76 1.92 2.36 5.38
CA TYR A 76 2.15 1.35 4.36
C TYR A 76 3.65 1.20 4.11
N VAL A 77 4.09 -0.04 3.95
CA VAL A 77 5.50 -0.43 3.76
C VAL A 77 5.59 -1.52 2.70
#